data_AF-A0A388NTF4-F1
#
_entry.id   AF-A0A388NTF4-F1
#
_cell.length_a   1.000
_cell.length_b   1.000
_cell.length_c   1.000
_cell.angle_alpha   90.00
_cell.angle_beta   90.00
_cell.angle_gamma   90.00
#
_symmetry.space_group_name_H-M   'P 1'
#
loop_
_entity.id
_entity.type
_entity.pdbx_description
1 polymer ?
#
loop_
_entity_poly.entity_id
_entity_poly.type
_entity_poly.pdbx_seq_one_letter_code
_entity_poly.pdbx_strand_id
1 'polypeptide(L)' 'MSGWGTPAALYGSPITKRYIGLAHLRAPHFATGTSLQMEVTVEHQRRLAAAKVVELPFYDPPRKRS' A
#
# COMPACT_ATOMS: atom_id res chain seq x y z
N MET A 1 -20.69 1.38 -5.75
CA MET A 1 -20.02 2.61 -5.25
C MET A 1 -18.65 2.21 -4.73
N SER A 2 -17.64 2.09 -5.59
CA SER A 2 -16.29 1.66 -5.18
C SER A 2 -15.27 1.92 -6.29
N GLY A 3 -14.50 2.99 -6.17
CA GLY A 3 -13.48 3.39 -7.13
C GLY A 3 -12.45 4.29 -6.46
N TRP A 4 -11.70 3.74 -5.52
CA TRP A 4 -10.73 4.48 -4.71
C TRP A 4 -9.30 4.02 -5.05
N GLY A 5 -8.84 4.45 -6.23
CA GLY A 5 -7.44 4.34 -6.65
C GLY A 5 -7.06 3.03 -7.35
N THR A 6 -6.12 3.14 -8.30
CA THR A 6 -5.53 2.00 -9.01
C THR A 6 -4.14 1.76 -8.44
N PRO A 7 -3.79 0.54 -7.99
CA PRO A 7 -2.42 0.21 -7.64
C PRO A 7 -1.54 0.29 -8.88
N ALA A 8 -0.41 1.02 -8.80
CA ALA A 8 0.56 1.08 -9.88
C ALA A 8 1.58 -0.07 -9.77
N ALA A 9 1.99 -0.41 -8.54
CA ALA A 9 2.87 -1.54 -8.24
C ALA A 9 2.70 -2.01 -6.80
N LEU A 10 2.69 -3.33 -6.57
CA LEU A 10 2.68 -3.97 -5.25
C LEU A 10 3.84 -4.98 -5.20
N TYR A 11 4.64 -4.92 -4.13
CA TYR A 11 5.75 -5.84 -3.90
C TYR A 11 5.72 -6.38 -2.46
N GLY A 12 6.03 -7.65 -2.29
CA GLY A 12 6.17 -8.27 -0.98
C GLY A 12 7.57 -8.01 -0.42
N SER A 13 7.68 -7.33 0.73
CA SER A 13 8.97 -7.16 1.39
C SER A 13 9.29 -8.38 2.26
N PRO A 14 10.33 -9.19 1.95
CA PRO A 14 10.73 -10.31 2.80
C PRO A 14 11.29 -9.84 4.15
N ILE A 15 11.82 -8.62 4.20
CA ILE A 15 12.40 -8.01 5.41
C ILE A 15 11.29 -7.60 6.38
N THR A 16 10.24 -6.94 5.87
CA THR A 16 9.15 -6.41 6.72
C THR A 16 8.01 -7.42 6.89
N LYS A 17 7.96 -8.47 6.05
CA LYS A 17 6.83 -9.43 5.93
C LYS A 17 5.49 -8.73 5.65
N ARG A 18 5.52 -7.64 4.89
CA ARG A 18 4.35 -6.84 4.52
C ARG A 18 4.33 -6.61 3.01
N TYR A 19 3.13 -6.50 2.45
CA TYR A 19 2.92 -6.00 1.09
C TYR A 19 3.00 -4.48 1.11
N ILE A 20 3.82 -3.93 0.21
CA ILE A 20 4.07 -2.50 0.09
C ILE A 20 3.85 -2.14 -1.38
N GLY A 21 3.16 -1.03 -1.63
CA GLY A 21 2.88 -0.62 -3.00
C GLY A 21 2.78 0.87 -3.15
N LEU A 22 2.95 1.32 -4.39
CA LEU A 22 2.68 2.70 -4.81
C LEU A 22 1.32 2.70 -5.51
N ALA A 23 0.47 3.64 -5.11
CA ALA A 23 -0.86 3.80 -5.66
C ALA A 23 -1.17 5.28 -5.88
N HIS A 24 -1.90 5.57 -6.95
CA HIS A 24 -2.48 6.90 -7.13
C HIS A 24 -3.82 6.96 -6.40
N LEU A 25 -3.86 7.80 -5.37
CA LEU A 25 -5.04 8.03 -4.54
C LEU A 25 -5.73 9.33 -4.97
N ARG A 26 -7.06 9.33 -5.00
CA ARG A 26 -7.86 10.54 -5.22
C ARG A 26 -8.01 11.29 -3.90
N ALA A 27 -8.07 12.62 -3.96
CA ALA A 27 -8.50 13.42 -2.82
C ALA A 27 -9.91 13.02 -2.36
N PRO A 28 -10.20 12.99 -1.05
CA PRO A 28 -9.33 13.34 0.09
C PRO A 28 -8.49 12.18 0.69
N HIS A 29 -8.41 11.02 0.03
CA HIS A 29 -7.92 9.78 0.65
C HIS A 29 -6.40 9.60 0.67
N PHE A 30 -5.64 10.64 0.31
CA PHE A 30 -4.18 10.59 0.23
C PHE A 30 -3.46 10.98 1.53
N ALA A 31 -4.20 11.42 2.55
CA ALA A 31 -3.60 11.86 3.81
C ALA A 31 -2.91 10.70 4.53
N THR A 32 -1.70 10.93 5.06
CA THR A 32 -0.97 9.94 5.87
C THR A 32 -1.85 9.46 7.03
N GLY A 33 -1.86 8.15 7.25
CA GLY A 33 -2.69 7.52 8.27
C GLY A 33 -4.07 7.07 7.79
N THR A 34 -4.50 7.49 6.59
CA THR A 34 -5.79 7.08 6.02
C THR A 34 -5.82 5.57 5.81
N SER A 35 -6.85 4.93 6.35
CA SER A 35 -7.15 3.51 6.10
C SER A 35 -7.85 3.35 4.77
N LEU A 36 -7.37 2.40 3.96
CA LEU A 36 -7.86 2.11 2.62
C LEU A 36 -8.16 0.61 2.51
N GLN A 37 -8.96 0.25 1.52
CA GLN A 37 -9.11 -1.12 1.07
C GLN A 37 -8.61 -1.23 -0.36
N MET A 38 -7.72 -2.19 -0.59
CA MET A 38 -7.16 -2.47 -1.91
C MET A 38 -7.64 -3.83 -2.39
N GLU A 39 -8.11 -3.90 -3.62
CA GLU A 39 -8.41 -5.18 -4.26
C GLU A 39 -7.09 -5.90 -4.56
N VAL A 40 -6.97 -7.13 -4.06
CA VAL A 40 -5.84 -8.03 -4.32
C VAL A 40 -6.40 -9.38 -4.73
N THR A 41 -5.86 -9.93 -5.82
CA THR A 41 -6.21 -11.29 -6.26
C THR A 41 -5.22 -12.26 -5.65
N VAL A 42 -5.73 -13.22 -4.88
CA VAL A 42 -4.94 -14.30 -4.28
C VAL A 42 -5.56 -15.61 -4.74
N GLU A 43 -4.80 -16.49 -5.38
CA GLU A 43 -5.31 -17.78 -5.89
C GLU A 43 -6.59 -17.64 -6.75
N HIS A 44 -6.62 -16.66 -7.66
CA HIS A 44 -7.79 -16.33 -8.49
C HIS A 44 -9.04 -15.83 -7.73
N GLN A 45 -8.94 -15.62 -6.42
CA GLN A 45 -10.00 -15.07 -5.59
C GLN A 45 -9.74 -13.57 -5.35
N ARG A 46 -10.71 -12.71 -5.71
CA ARG A 46 -10.64 -11.27 -5.40
C ARG A 46 -10.89 -11.06 -3.91
N ARG A 47 -9.95 -10.41 -3.23
CA ARG A 47 -10.03 -10.08 -1.82
C ARG A 47 -9.78 -8.58 -1.62
N LEU A 48 -10.30 -8.04 -0.53
CA LEU A 48 -10.00 -6.69 -0.09
C LEU A 48 -8.95 -6.76 1.02
N ALA A 49 -7.77 -6.22 0.76
CA ALA A 49 -6.71 -6.08 1.75
C ALA A 49 -6.82 -4.69 2.40
N ALA A 50 -6.75 -4.65 3.72
CA ALA A 50 -6.61 -3.39 4.44
C ALA A 50 -5.22 -2.80 4.16
N ALA A 51 -5.19 -1.51 3.82
CA ALA A 51 -3.98 -0.75 3.57
C ALA A 51 -4.02 0.56 4.37
N LYS A 52 -2.84 1.15 4.60
CA LYS A 52 -2.70 2.42 5.30
C LYS A 52 -1.73 3.30 4.52
N VAL A 53 -2.09 4.57 4.32
CA VAL A 53 -1.17 5.55 3.75
C VAL A 53 -0.07 5.84 4.76
N VAL A 54 1.18 5.71 4.35
CA VAL A 54 2.36 5.95 5.19
C VAL A 54 3.29 6.96 4.52
N GLU A 55 4.08 7.65 5.34
CA GLU A 55 5.12 8.54 4.85
C GLU A 55 6.29 7.76 4.24
N LEU A 56 6.98 8.38 3.28
CA LEU A 56 8.21 7.85 2.68
C LEU A 56 9.44 8.48 3.35
N PRO A 57 10.55 7.74 3.52
CA PRO A 57 10.72 6.34 3.17
C PRO A 57 9.99 5.41 4.15
N PHE A 58 9.24 4.44 3.62
CA PHE A 58 8.50 3.48 4.46
C PHE A 58 9.42 2.50 5.22
N TYR A 59 10.72 2.46 4.88
CA TYR A 59 11.73 1.60 5.50
C TYR A 59 13.09 2.31 5.51
N ASP A 60 13.52 2.76 6.70
CA ASP A 60 14.79 3.46 6.93
C ASP A 60 15.61 2.79 8.06
N PRO A 61 16.30 1.67 7.77
CA PRO A 61 17.15 1.03 8.78
C PRO A 61 18.44 1.83 8.97
N PRO A 62 19.07 1.82 10.16
CA PRO A 62 20.30 2.57 10.45
C PRO A 62 21.45 2.31 9.46
N ARG A 63 21.50 1.11 8.86
CA ARG A 63 22.50 0.69 7.88
C ARG A 63 22.25 1.20 6.45
N LYS A 64 21.05 1.75 6.16
CA LYS A 64 20.68 2.34 4.86
C LYS A 64 20.18 3.79 5.01
N ARG A 65 20.56 4.50 6.08
CA ARG A 65 20.39 5.95 6.10
C ARG A 65 21.26 6.54 4.99
N SER A 66 20.62 7.23 4.04
CA SER A 66 21.28 8.04 3.00
C SER A 66 21.77 9.36 3.59
#